data_AF-A0A5C3QJE5-F1
#
_entry.id   AF-A0A5C3QJE5-F1
#
_cell.length_a   1.000
_cell.length_b   1.000
_cell.length_c   1.000
_cell.angle_alpha   90.00
_cell.angle_beta   90.00
_cell.angle_gamma   90.00
#
_symmetry.space_group_name_H-M   'P 1'
#
loop_
_entity.id
_entity.type
_entity.pdbx_description
1 polymer ?
#
loop_
_entity_poly.entity_id
_entity_poly.type
_entity_poly.pdbx_seq_one_letter_code
_entity_poly.pdbx_strand_id
1 'polypeptide(L)'
;MAFALIPYAYGLDFDPELEMEIELREMTGLAGDLISWSTDVYAYNTSRPTSNFHNLVSVLSFSTNSPHPQESIDQIEALFAQTMNEFSEVKERVRELHDLDGFQGGMDVLDSPEVYVKGLEDCIAGFLHWSFETRRHFGAERRKVKKRRVLRLLLAMFA
;
A
#
# COMPACT_ATOMS: atom_id res chain seq x y z
N MET A 1 -12.66 -1.08 3.71
CA MET A 1 -13.59 -0.62 2.66
C MET A 1 -13.14 -1.05 1.27
N ALA A 2 -11.94 -0.70 0.78
CA ALA A 2 -11.50 -1.12 -0.55
C ALA A 2 -11.29 -2.65 -0.69
N PHE A 3 -10.67 -3.30 0.31
CA PHE A 3 -10.38 -4.74 0.26
C PHE A 3 -11.63 -5.63 0.35
N ALA A 4 -12.73 -5.14 0.93
CA ALA A 4 -14.01 -5.84 0.95
C ALA A 4 -14.60 -6.06 -0.46
N LEU A 5 -14.06 -5.39 -1.49
CA LEU A 5 -14.46 -5.60 -2.89
C LEU A 5 -13.65 -6.70 -3.58
N ILE A 6 -12.60 -7.23 -2.94
CA ILE A 6 -11.78 -8.31 -3.52
C ILE A 6 -12.62 -9.56 -3.82
N PRO A 7 -13.45 -10.08 -2.89
CA PRO A 7 -14.32 -11.21 -3.18
C PRO A 7 -15.18 -11.00 -4.42
N TYR A 8 -15.86 -9.85 -4.49
CA TYR A 8 -16.71 -9.51 -5.63
C TYR A 8 -15.92 -9.41 -6.93
N ALA A 9 -14.74 -8.77 -6.93
CA ALA A 9 -13.91 -8.59 -8.12
C ALA A 9 -13.36 -9.91 -8.68
N TYR A 10 -13.15 -10.90 -7.80
CA TYR A 10 -12.68 -12.23 -8.16
C TYR A 10 -13.82 -13.26 -8.34
N GLY A 11 -15.06 -12.87 -8.09
CA GLY A 11 -16.22 -13.75 -8.16
C GLY A 11 -16.27 -14.81 -7.05
N LEU A 12 -15.62 -14.55 -5.91
CA LEU A 12 -15.56 -15.45 -4.76
C LEU A 12 -16.90 -15.48 -4.00
N ASP A 13 -17.27 -16.64 -3.48
CA ASP A 13 -18.30 -16.78 -2.44
C ASP A 13 -17.63 -16.73 -1.05
N PHE A 14 -16.84 -15.65 -0.85
CA PHE A 14 -15.89 -15.56 0.26
C PHE A 14 -16.59 -15.65 1.61
N ASP A 15 -16.24 -16.70 2.36
CA ASP A 15 -16.72 -16.92 3.72
C ASP A 15 -16.25 -15.78 4.64
N PRO A 16 -17.18 -15.01 5.25
CA PRO A 16 -16.84 -13.96 6.19
C PRO A 16 -15.99 -14.43 7.38
N GLU A 17 -16.04 -15.72 7.75
CA GLU A 17 -15.22 -16.29 8.82
C GLU A 17 -13.74 -16.32 8.43
N LEU A 18 -13.40 -16.46 7.15
CA LEU A 18 -12.01 -16.37 6.66
C LEU A 18 -11.46 -14.95 6.85
N GLU A 19 -12.26 -13.90 6.69
CA GLU A 19 -11.83 -12.53 7.01
C GLU A 19 -11.47 -12.35 8.49
N MET A 20 -11.92 -13.26 9.36
CA MET A 20 -11.62 -13.23 10.79
C MET A 20 -10.33 -13.96 11.15
N GLU A 21 -9.76 -14.77 10.25
CA GLU A 21 -8.47 -15.43 10.44
C GLU A 21 -7.36 -14.41 10.72
N ILE A 22 -6.52 -14.72 11.71
CA ILE A 22 -5.54 -13.78 12.25
C ILE A 22 -4.57 -13.35 11.14
N GLU A 23 -4.10 -14.31 10.36
CA GLU A 23 -3.14 -14.13 9.28
C GLU A 23 -3.73 -13.29 8.15
N LEU A 24 -4.98 -13.55 7.74
CA LEU A 24 -5.64 -12.77 6.68
C LEU A 24 -5.92 -11.33 7.12
N ARG A 25 -6.26 -11.10 8.38
CA ARG A 25 -6.40 -9.76 8.96
C ARG A 25 -5.08 -9.02 9.04
N GLU A 26 -4.02 -9.71 9.46
CA GLU A 26 -2.68 -9.18 9.53
C GLU A 26 -2.22 -8.75 8.12
N MET A 27 -2.34 -9.62 7.12
CA MET A 27 -2.03 -9.28 5.72
C MET A 27 -2.86 -8.10 5.20
N THR A 28 -4.14 -8.04 5.55
CA THR A 28 -5.02 -6.92 5.17
C THR A 28 -4.54 -5.59 5.77
N GLY A 29 -4.09 -5.61 7.03
CA GLY A 29 -3.48 -4.46 7.70
C GLY A 29 -2.20 -4.01 7.00
N LEU A 30 -1.27 -4.94 6.78
CA LEU A 30 0.00 -4.68 6.11
C LEU A 30 -0.20 -4.12 4.68
N ALA A 31 -1.14 -4.67 3.91
CA ALA A 31 -1.50 -4.12 2.60
C ALA A 31 -2.04 -2.68 2.69
N GLY A 32 -2.86 -2.40 3.71
CA GLY A 32 -3.36 -1.06 4.00
C GLY A 32 -2.24 -0.07 4.32
N ASP A 33 -1.26 -0.49 5.13
CA ASP A 33 -0.09 0.31 5.48
C ASP A 33 0.76 0.65 4.25
N LEU A 34 1.10 -0.36 3.43
CA LEU A 34 1.85 -0.15 2.18
C LEU A 34 1.16 0.83 1.22
N ILE A 35 -0.15 0.70 1.03
CA ILE A 35 -0.93 1.61 0.17
C ILE A 35 -1.02 3.01 0.79
N SER A 36 -1.30 3.12 2.09
CA SER A 36 -1.49 4.42 2.73
C SER A 36 -0.19 5.22 2.83
N TRP A 37 0.92 4.58 3.20
CA TRP A 37 2.22 5.25 3.30
C TRP A 37 2.75 5.67 1.93
N SER A 38 2.60 4.83 0.90
CA SER A 38 2.94 5.23 -0.47
C SER A 38 2.06 6.40 -0.96
N THR A 39 0.76 6.38 -0.64
CA THR A 39 -0.13 7.53 -0.90
C THR A 39 0.40 8.80 -0.27
N ASP A 40 0.83 8.73 0.99
CA ASP A 40 1.31 9.88 1.73
C ASP A 40 2.60 10.46 1.14
N VAL A 41 3.55 9.60 0.78
CA VAL A 41 4.78 10.02 0.09
C VAL A 41 4.45 10.70 -1.24
N TYR A 42 3.53 10.15 -2.04
CA TYR A 42 3.17 10.70 -3.34
C TYR A 42 2.36 12.01 -3.22
N ALA A 43 1.48 12.10 -2.23
CA ALA A 43 0.62 13.25 -2.01
C ALA A 43 1.33 14.42 -1.31
N TYR A 44 2.45 14.17 -0.63
CA TYR A 44 3.14 15.14 0.24
C TYR A 44 3.30 16.53 -0.39
N ASN A 45 3.78 16.60 -1.64
CA ASN A 45 4.02 17.87 -2.32
C ASN A 45 2.73 18.69 -2.56
N THR A 46 1.61 18.00 -2.75
CA THR A 46 0.29 18.62 -2.99
C THR A 46 -0.48 18.92 -1.70
N SER A 47 -0.24 18.17 -0.61
CA SER A 47 -0.92 18.34 0.68
C SER A 47 -0.23 19.35 1.61
N ARG A 48 1.08 19.57 1.45
CA ARG A 48 1.85 20.49 2.29
C ARG A 48 1.30 21.93 2.37
N PRO A 49 0.81 22.56 1.28
CA PRO A 49 0.33 23.95 1.34
C PRO A 49 -0.95 24.13 2.16
N THR A 50 -1.72 23.06 2.42
CA THR A 50 -3.09 23.17 2.95
C THR A 50 -3.20 22.92 4.45
N SER A 51 -2.11 23.03 5.23
CA SER A 51 -2.08 22.80 6.69
C SER A 51 -2.59 21.43 7.15
N ASN A 52 -2.59 20.44 6.27
CA ASN A 52 -3.19 19.14 6.55
C ASN A 52 -2.15 18.22 7.21
N PHE A 53 -2.27 18.02 8.52
CA PHE A 53 -1.38 17.14 9.31
C PHE A 53 -1.66 15.64 9.12
N HIS A 54 -2.66 15.29 8.31
CA HIS A 54 -3.00 13.91 7.97
C HIS A 54 -2.10 13.37 6.85
N ASN A 55 -0.78 13.32 7.12
CA ASN A 55 0.21 12.75 6.21
C ASN A 55 1.45 12.29 7.00
N LEU A 56 1.86 11.04 6.81
CA LEU A 56 2.94 10.42 7.57
C LEU A 56 4.28 11.17 7.42
N VAL A 57 4.60 11.70 6.24
CA VAL A 57 5.83 12.50 6.04
C VAL A 57 5.81 13.72 6.94
N SER A 58 4.68 14.44 7.00
CA SER A 58 4.52 15.61 7.88
C SER A 58 4.62 15.25 9.36
N VAL A 59 4.01 14.13 9.78
CA VAL A 59 4.07 13.65 11.17
C VAL A 59 5.50 13.31 11.57
N LEU A 60 6.22 12.57 10.72
CA LEU A 60 7.61 12.20 11.00
C LEU A 60 8.52 13.43 11.01
N SER A 61 8.40 14.33 10.02
CA SER A 61 9.21 15.56 9.96
C SER A 61 9.01 16.42 11.21
N PHE A 62 7.77 16.51 11.72
CA PHE A 62 7.49 17.19 12.98
C PHE A 62 8.13 16.48 14.17
N SER A 63 7.97 15.15 14.27
CA SER A 63 8.50 14.36 15.39
C SER A 63 10.03 14.38 15.51
N THR A 64 10.75 14.48 14.38
CA THR A 64 12.21 14.55 14.34
C THR A 64 12.75 15.98 14.28
N ASN A 65 11.87 16.98 14.26
CA ASN A 65 12.22 18.39 14.05
C ASN A 65 13.09 18.61 12.78
N SER A 66 12.88 17.80 11.75
CA SER A 66 13.67 17.84 10.52
C SER A 66 13.05 18.83 9.51
N PRO A 67 13.79 19.86 9.08
CA PRO A 67 13.30 20.81 8.09
C PRO A 67 13.26 20.23 6.67
N HIS A 68 13.89 19.07 6.44
CA HIS A 68 14.00 18.44 5.13
C HIS A 68 13.22 17.11 5.10
N PRO A 69 12.15 17.00 4.28
CA PRO A 69 11.26 15.84 4.31
C PRO A 69 11.92 14.53 3.83
N GLN A 70 13.09 14.59 3.20
CA GLN A 70 13.80 13.39 2.76
C GLN A 70 14.12 12.44 3.91
N GLU A 71 14.53 12.95 5.07
CA GLU A 71 14.83 12.09 6.22
C GLU A 71 13.58 11.30 6.67
N SER A 72 12.42 11.95 6.65
CA SER A 72 11.13 11.29 6.91
C SER A 72 10.76 10.29 5.82
N ILE A 73 11.05 10.58 4.56
CA ILE A 73 10.83 9.65 3.45
C ILE A 73 11.74 8.43 3.58
N ASP A 74 12.99 8.60 3.97
CA ASP A 74 13.95 7.50 4.17
C ASP A 74 13.49 6.60 5.34
N GLN A 75 12.92 7.17 6.40
CA GLN A 75 12.29 6.39 7.46
C GLN A 75 11.06 5.61 6.98
N ILE A 76 10.21 6.23 6.15
CA ILE A 76 9.05 5.54 5.55
C ILE A 76 9.51 4.44 4.60
N GLU A 77 10.59 4.63 3.86
CA GLU A 77 11.18 3.58 3.01
C GLU A 77 11.62 2.38 3.85
N ALA A 78 12.25 2.61 5.01
CA ALA A 78 12.61 1.54 5.93
C ALA A 78 11.37 0.79 6.47
N LEU A 79 10.33 1.52 6.88
CA LEU A 79 9.05 0.93 7.30
C LEU A 79 8.42 0.11 6.17
N PHE A 80 8.38 0.66 4.95
CA PHE A 80 7.83 0.00 3.78
C PHE A 80 8.57 -1.32 3.48
N ALA A 81 9.91 -1.31 3.55
CA ALA A 81 10.72 -2.51 3.34
C ALA A 81 10.47 -3.57 4.41
N GLN A 82 10.38 -3.17 5.68
CA GLN A 82 10.06 -4.06 6.79
C GLN A 82 8.66 -4.69 6.60
N THR A 83 7.64 -3.87 6.34
CA THR A 83 6.26 -4.32 6.15
C THR A 83 6.11 -5.24 4.93
N MET A 84 6.90 -5.04 3.86
CA MET A 84 6.94 -5.97 2.73
C MET A 84 7.51 -7.35 3.11
N ASN A 85 8.53 -7.38 3.97
CA ASN A 85 9.08 -8.64 4.48
C ASN A 85 8.06 -9.33 5.39
N GLU A 86 7.44 -8.61 6.32
CA GLU A 86 6.38 -9.11 7.19
C GLU A 86 5.21 -9.68 6.37
N PHE A 87 4.75 -8.96 5.34
CA PHE A 87 3.70 -9.43 4.44
C PHE A 87 4.07 -10.76 3.76
N SER A 88 5.33 -10.90 3.35
CA SER A 88 5.83 -12.13 2.74
C SER A 88 5.89 -13.28 3.76
N GLU A 89 6.29 -13.01 5.00
CA GLU A 89 6.31 -14.00 6.07
C GLU A 89 4.90 -14.46 6.45
N VAL A 90 3.93 -13.55 6.56
CA VAL A 90 2.53 -13.91 6.84
C VAL A 90 1.94 -14.72 5.71
N LYS A 91 2.27 -14.38 4.46
CA LYS A 91 1.84 -15.13 3.28
C LYS A 91 2.30 -16.59 3.36
N GLU A 92 3.54 -16.84 3.77
CA GLU A 92 4.03 -18.22 3.93
C GLU A 92 3.31 -18.94 5.08
N ARG A 93 2.98 -18.26 6.19
CA ARG A 93 2.13 -18.86 7.24
C ARG A 93 0.74 -19.26 6.74
N VAL A 94 0.09 -18.41 5.94
CA VAL A 94 -1.20 -18.74 5.29
C VAL A 94 -1.03 -19.99 4.42
N ARG A 95 0.07 -20.10 3.68
CA ARG A 95 0.35 -21.30 2.85
C ARG A 95 0.49 -22.57 3.67
N GLU A 96 1.20 -22.51 4.78
CA GLU A 96 1.41 -23.64 5.67
C GLU A 96 0.10 -24.08 6.36
N LEU A 97 -0.71 -23.12 6.83
CA LEU A 97 -1.98 -23.40 7.53
C LEU A 97 -3.03 -24.07 6.65
N HIS A 98 -3.07 -23.71 5.38
CA HIS A 98 -4.07 -24.19 4.43
C HIS A 98 -3.56 -25.34 3.54
N ASP A 99 -2.40 -25.94 3.87
CA ASP A 99 -1.77 -27.07 3.15
C ASP A 99 -1.71 -26.87 1.62
N LEU A 100 -1.21 -25.70 1.22
CA LEU A 100 -1.29 -25.26 -0.18
C LEU A 100 -0.17 -25.78 -1.09
N ASP A 101 0.66 -26.70 -0.59
CA ASP A 101 1.75 -27.31 -1.35
C ASP A 101 1.18 -28.24 -2.44
N GLY A 102 0.87 -27.65 -3.60
CA GLY A 102 0.32 -28.36 -4.77
C GLY A 102 -0.75 -27.59 -5.55
N PHE A 103 -1.11 -26.38 -5.12
CA PHE A 103 -2.19 -25.62 -5.74
C PHE A 103 -1.88 -25.19 -7.19
N GLN A 104 -2.45 -25.90 -8.15
CA GLN A 104 -2.42 -25.57 -9.58
C GLN A 104 -3.72 -24.85 -10.00
N GLY A 105 -4.05 -23.72 -9.39
CA GLY A 105 -4.99 -22.70 -9.91
C GLY A 105 -6.19 -23.22 -10.70
N GLY A 106 -6.97 -24.13 -10.11
CA GLY A 106 -8.22 -24.64 -10.67
C GLY A 106 -9.39 -23.70 -10.39
N MET A 107 -10.38 -23.67 -11.30
CA MET A 107 -11.58 -22.81 -11.22
C MET A 107 -12.57 -23.19 -10.10
N ASP A 108 -12.40 -24.36 -9.47
CA ASP A 108 -13.30 -24.89 -8.43
C ASP A 108 -12.95 -24.40 -7.01
N VAL A 109 -12.15 -23.34 -6.90
CA VAL A 109 -11.58 -22.86 -5.64
C VAL A 109 -12.10 -21.45 -5.37
N LEU A 110 -13.42 -21.32 -5.29
CA LEU A 110 -14.09 -20.02 -5.10
C LEU A 110 -14.05 -19.51 -3.65
N ASP A 111 -13.40 -20.25 -2.74
CA ASP A 111 -13.41 -19.98 -1.30
C ASP A 111 -12.02 -19.99 -0.66
N SER A 112 -10.92 -19.86 -1.44
CA SER A 112 -9.59 -19.99 -0.82
C SER A 112 -8.95 -18.67 -0.35
N PRO A 113 -8.33 -18.69 0.84
CA PRO A 113 -7.45 -17.63 1.35
C PRO A 113 -6.46 -17.09 0.32
N GLU A 114 -5.96 -17.94 -0.58
CA GLU A 114 -5.02 -17.53 -1.63
C GLU A 114 -5.57 -16.50 -2.57
N VAL A 115 -6.83 -16.61 -3.00
CA VAL A 115 -7.40 -15.66 -3.95
C VAL A 115 -7.56 -14.30 -3.27
N TYR A 116 -7.93 -14.30 -1.99
CA TYR A 116 -7.97 -13.06 -1.21
C TYR A 116 -6.56 -12.45 -1.05
N VAL A 117 -5.55 -13.26 -0.69
CA VAL A 117 -4.14 -12.83 -0.63
C VAL A 117 -3.67 -12.26 -1.97
N LYS A 118 -3.98 -12.93 -3.08
CA LYS A 118 -3.66 -12.44 -4.43
C LYS A 118 -4.38 -11.12 -4.74
N GLY A 119 -5.61 -10.96 -4.28
CA GLY A 119 -6.36 -9.72 -4.37
C GLY A 119 -5.70 -8.57 -3.61
N LEU A 120 -5.12 -8.84 -2.43
CA LEU A 120 -4.33 -7.85 -1.68
C LEU A 120 -3.07 -7.44 -2.46
N GLU A 121 -2.33 -8.41 -3.00
CA GLU A 121 -1.15 -8.15 -3.85
C GLU A 121 -1.49 -7.27 -5.06
N ASP A 122 -2.60 -7.56 -5.72
CA ASP A 122 -3.08 -6.78 -6.86
C ASP A 122 -3.55 -5.38 -6.46
N CYS A 123 -4.14 -5.23 -5.28
CA CYS A 123 -4.50 -3.92 -4.76
C CYS A 123 -3.24 -3.07 -4.51
N ILE A 124 -2.19 -3.65 -3.92
CA ILE A 124 -0.90 -2.98 -3.70
C ILE A 124 -0.29 -2.58 -5.04
N ALA A 125 -0.11 -3.53 -5.95
CA ALA A 125 0.50 -3.29 -7.26
C ALA A 125 -0.33 -2.28 -8.09
N GLY A 126 -1.64 -2.50 -8.15
CA GLY A 126 -2.60 -1.66 -8.86
C GLY A 126 -2.55 -0.22 -8.37
N PHE A 127 -2.50 0.01 -7.05
CA PHE A 127 -2.38 1.34 -6.49
C PHE A 127 -1.06 2.03 -6.87
N LEU A 128 0.07 1.33 -6.74
CA LEU A 128 1.39 1.85 -7.09
C LEU A 128 1.46 2.22 -8.58
N HIS A 129 0.91 1.38 -9.46
CA HIS A 129 0.83 1.68 -10.89
C HIS A 129 -0.08 2.88 -11.17
N TRP A 130 -1.31 2.85 -10.66
CA TRP A 130 -2.32 3.89 -10.84
C TRP A 130 -1.82 5.27 -10.41
N SER A 131 -1.06 5.34 -9.31
CA SER A 131 -0.49 6.58 -8.76
C SER A 131 0.37 7.36 -9.75
N PHE A 132 1.01 6.67 -10.70
CA PHE A 132 1.81 7.28 -11.77
C PHE A 132 1.12 7.33 -13.14
N GLU A 133 0.03 6.59 -13.33
CA GLU A 133 -0.78 6.68 -14.56
C GLU A 133 -1.69 7.91 -14.55
N THR A 134 -2.21 8.28 -13.38
CA THR A 134 -3.06 9.47 -13.20
C THR A 134 -2.25 10.74 -12.92
N ARG A 135 -2.89 11.90 -13.15
CA ARG A 135 -2.28 13.21 -12.85
C ARG A 135 -2.42 13.62 -11.37
N ARG A 136 -3.00 12.77 -10.51
CA ARG A 136 -3.45 13.12 -9.15
C ARG A 136 -2.31 13.69 -8.29
N HIS A 137 -1.16 13.02 -8.25
CA HIS A 137 -0.07 13.36 -7.33
C HIS A 137 1.03 14.21 -7.99
N PHE A 138 1.39 13.89 -9.23
CA PHE A 138 2.56 14.49 -9.91
C PHE A 138 2.20 15.28 -11.17
N GLY A 139 0.91 15.50 -11.45
CA GLY A 139 0.44 16.27 -12.60
C GLY A 139 0.98 15.76 -13.95
N ALA A 140 1.43 16.69 -14.79
CA ALA A 140 2.03 16.37 -16.09
C ALA A 140 3.40 15.67 -15.96
N GLU A 141 4.11 15.86 -14.84
CA GLU A 141 5.48 15.39 -14.64
C GLU A 141 5.57 13.94 -14.14
N ARG A 142 4.44 13.28 -13.85
CA ARG A 142 4.37 11.91 -13.30
C ARG A 142 5.30 10.88 -13.93
N ARG A 143 5.42 10.88 -15.27
CA ARG A 143 6.30 9.93 -15.99
C ARG A 143 7.78 10.22 -15.74
N LYS A 144 8.16 11.49 -15.63
CA LYS A 144 9.54 11.90 -15.33
C LYS A 144 9.88 11.60 -13.88
N VAL A 145 8.94 11.86 -12.95
CA VAL A 145 9.10 11.52 -11.53
C VAL A 145 9.27 10.01 -11.37
N LYS A 146 8.40 9.18 -11.98
CA LYS A 146 8.54 7.71 -11.98
C LYS A 146 9.92 7.25 -12.47
N LYS A 147 10.40 7.84 -13.57
CA LYS A 147 11.69 7.47 -14.17
C LYS A 147 12.89 7.90 -13.33
N ARG A 148 12.85 9.11 -12.79
CA ARG A 148 14.00 9.73 -12.08
C ARG A 148 14.02 9.43 -10.59
N ARG A 149 12.87 9.07 -10.02
CA ARG A 149 12.64 8.92 -8.57
C ARG A 149 12.99 10.19 -7.78
N VAL A 150 12.87 11.35 -8.42
CA VAL A 150 13.16 12.67 -7.82
C VAL A 150 12.03 13.62 -8.13
N LEU A 151 11.55 14.33 -7.11
CA LEU A 151 10.51 15.36 -7.18
C LEU A 151 11.06 16.69 -6.69
N ARG A 152 10.78 17.78 -7.42
CA ARG A 152 11.01 19.14 -6.91
C ARG A 152 9.77 19.59 -6.17
N LEU A 153 9.94 19.97 -4.90
CA LEU A 153 8.83 20.43 -4.08
C LEU A 153 8.37 21.83 -4.54
N LEU A 154 7.05 22.05 -4.49
CA LEU A 154 6.45 23.36 -4.71
C LEU A 154 6.92 24.32 -3.63
N LEU A 155 7.29 25.55 -3.98
CA LEU A 155 7.59 26.56 -2.97
C LEU A 155 6.36 26.74 -2.08
N ALA A 156 6.57 26.75 -0.76
CA ALA A 156 5.53 27.17 0.17
C ALA A 156 5.25 28.64 -0.14
N MET A 157 4.08 28.94 -0.72
CA MET A 157 3.63 30.32 -0.82
C MET A 157 3.28 30.75 0.60
N PHE A 158 4.19 31.49 1.24
CA PHE A 158 3.85 32.28 2.40
C PHE A 158 2.91 33.39 1.91
N ALA A 159 1.62 33.28 2.27
CA ALA A 159 0.65 34.36 2.18
C ALA A 159 0.31 34.80 3.60
#